data_AF-A0A965A6E0-F1
#
_entry.id   AF-A0A965A6E0-F1
#
_cell.length_a   1.000
_cell.length_b   1.000
_cell.length_c   1.000
_cell.angle_alpha   90.00
_cell.angle_beta   90.00
_cell.angle_gamma   90.00
#
_symmetry.space_group_name_H-M   'P 1'
#
loop_
_entity.id
_entity.type
_entity.pdbx_description
1 polymer ?
#
loop_
_entity_poly.entity_id
_entity_poly.type
_entity_poly.pdbx_seq_one_letter_code
_entity_poly.pdbx_strand_id
1 'polypeptide(L)' 'VCPCDLHVERVARQLKLIKRKPTDWETALELTANLRKLDPVDPVKYDFALFGLGIEEGWSKLK' A
#
# COMPACT_ATOMS: atom_id res chain seq x y z
N VAL A 1 -9.61 -1.77 -7.43
CA VAL A 1 -8.84 -0.70 -6.77
C VAL A 1 -8.48 -1.23 -5.40
N CYS A 2 -7.20 -1.22 -5.02
CA CYS A 2 -6.76 -1.70 -3.72
C CYS A 2 -7.31 -0.78 -2.62
N PRO A 3 -7.98 -1.30 -1.58
CA PRO A 3 -8.41 -0.49 -0.45
C PRO A 3 -7.17 0.07 0.26
N CYS A 4 -7.15 1.39 0.48
CA CYS A 4 -6.07 2.06 1.19
C CYS A 4 -6.36 2.01 2.70
N ASP A 5 -6.19 0.83 3.31
CA ASP A 5 -6.27 0.65 4.77
C ASP A 5 -5.12 1.41 5.45
N LEU A 6 -5.30 1.82 6.70
CA LEU A 6 -4.30 2.51 7.54
C LEU A 6 -3.00 1.69 7.68
N HIS A 7 -3.10 0.35 7.72
CA HIS A 7 -1.91 -0.52 7.69
C HIS A 7 -1.24 -0.48 6.31
N VAL A 8 -2.01 -0.76 5.26
CA VAL A 8 -1.53 -0.80 3.86
C VAL A 8 -0.90 0.53 3.46
N GLU A 9 -1.48 1.64 3.88
CA GLU A 9 -0.99 3.01 3.65
C GLU A 9 0.41 3.20 4.24
N ARG A 10 0.62 2.84 5.51
CA ARG A 10 1.92 2.99 6.17
C ARG A 10 3.00 2.19 5.45
N VAL A 11 2.71 0.92 5.15
CA VAL A 11 3.61 0.03 4.41
C VAL A 11 3.89 0.58 3.01
N ALA A 12 2.86 1.02 2.29
CA ALA A 12 3.00 1.58 0.95
C ALA A 12 3.81 2.89 0.92
N ARG A 13 3.69 3.76 1.94
CA ARG A 13 4.51 4.96 2.07
C ARG A 13 5.98 4.64 2.34
N GLN A 14 6.25 3.69 3.23
CA GLN A 14 7.61 3.20 3.50
C GLN A 14 8.25 2.63 2.22
N LEU A 15 7.48 1.88 1.45
CA LEU A 15 7.88 1.34 0.14
C LEU A 15 7.89 2.38 -0.99
N LYS A 16 7.60 3.66 -0.70
CA LYS A 16 7.56 4.77 -1.67
C LYS A 16 6.57 4.54 -2.83
N LEU A 17 5.55 3.70 -2.61
CA LEU A 17 4.44 3.44 -3.54
C LEU A 17 3.38 4.55 -3.52
N ILE A 18 3.33 5.33 -2.44
CA ILE A 18 2.46 6.50 -2.30
C ILE A 18 3.34 7.72 -2.01
N LYS A 19 3.21 8.77 -2.81
CA LYS A 19 3.94 10.04 -2.59
C LYS A 19 3.04 11.13 -2.04
N ARG A 20 1.73 11.06 -2.31
CA ARG A 20 0.76 12.06 -1.88
C ARG A 20 0.58 12.05 -0.37
N LYS A 21 0.51 13.22 0.25
CA LYS A 21 0.33 13.37 1.70
C LYS A 21 -1.08 12.99 2.20
N PRO A 22 -2.19 13.40 1.56
CA PRO A 22 -3.52 13.03 2.04
C PRO A 22 -3.90 11.59 1.66
N THR A 23 -4.73 10.96 2.48
CA THR A 23 -5.24 9.59 2.28
C THR A 23 -6.65 9.65 1.71
N ASP A 24 -6.75 10.08 0.46
CA ASP A 24 -8.02 10.21 -0.25
C ASP A 24 -8.19 9.09 -1.29
N TRP A 25 -9.34 9.07 -1.95
CA TRP A 25 -9.59 8.17 -3.09
C TRP A 25 -8.49 8.21 -4.16
N GLU A 26 -7.92 9.40 -4.39
CA GLU A 26 -6.83 9.58 -5.35
C GLU A 26 -5.55 8.83 -4.95
N THR A 27 -5.31 8.67 -3.65
CA THR A 27 -4.20 7.90 -3.09
C THR A 27 -4.41 6.40 -3.27
N ALA A 28 -5.65 5.92 -3.13
CA ALA A 28 -5.97 4.52 -3.45
C ALA A 28 -5.77 4.21 -4.95
N LEU A 29 -6.08 5.18 -5.83
CA LEU A 29 -5.79 5.08 -7.25
C LEU A 29 -4.29 5.12 -7.55
N GLU A 30 -3.52 6.01 -6.92
CA GLU A 30 -2.05 6.09 -7.04
C GLU A 30 -1.41 4.76 -6.62
N LEU A 31 -1.79 4.24 -5.46
CA LEU A 31 -1.32 2.96 -4.95
C LEU A 31 -1.64 1.84 -5.94
N THR A 32 -2.90 1.74 -6.38
CA THR A 32 -3.32 0.71 -7.35
C THR A 32 -2.55 0.84 -8.66
N ALA A 33 -2.29 2.05 -9.14
CA ALA A 33 -1.54 2.29 -10.36
C ALA A 33 -0.06 1.86 -10.23
N ASN A 34 0.55 2.08 -9.08
CA ASN A 34 1.92 1.62 -8.81
C ASN A 34 1.99 0.10 -8.63
N LEU A 35 1.02 -0.51 -7.93
CA LEU A 35 0.91 -1.96 -7.82
C LEU A 35 0.67 -2.63 -9.19
N ARG A 36 -0.09 -1.98 -10.07
CA ARG A 36 -0.33 -2.44 -11.44
C ARG A 36 0.94 -2.47 -12.30
N LYS A 37 1.97 -1.70 -11.95
CA LYS A 37 3.28 -1.80 -12.62
C LYS A 37 4.05 -3.07 -12.23
N LEU A 38 3.75 -3.63 -11.06
CA LEU A 38 4.35 -4.87 -10.57
C LEU A 38 3.58 -6.08 -11.08
N ASP A 39 2.25 -6.05 -10.95
CA ASP A 39 1.36 -7.05 -11.53
C ASP A 39 0.18 -6.36 -12.23
N PRO A 40 0.16 -6.34 -13.57
CA PRO A 40 -0.94 -5.75 -14.31
C PRO A 40 -2.22 -6.62 -14.29
N VAL A 41 -2.11 -7.92 -13.99
CA VAL A 41 -3.21 -8.89 -14.00
C VAL A 41 -3.99 -8.81 -12.69
N ASP A 42 -3.29 -8.82 -11.55
CA ASP A 42 -3.92 -8.68 -10.25
C ASP A 42 -3.07 -7.81 -9.28
N PRO A 43 -3.25 -6.48 -9.33
CA PRO A 43 -2.58 -5.58 -8.39
C PRO A 43 -3.16 -5.62 -6.97
N VAL A 44 -4.35 -6.20 -6.76
CA VAL A 44 -5.02 -6.19 -5.45
C VAL A 44 -4.45 -7.27 -4.53
N LYS A 45 -3.91 -8.37 -5.07
CA LYS A 45 -3.23 -9.43 -4.28
C LYS A 45 -2.12 -8.92 -3.36
N TYR A 46 -1.54 -7.77 -3.69
CA TYR A 46 -0.50 -7.15 -2.87
C TYR A 46 -1.05 -6.58 -1.57
N ASP A 47 -2.36 -6.42 -1.38
CA ASP A 47 -2.92 -6.01 -0.10
C ASP A 47 -2.52 -7.00 1.01
N PHE A 48 -2.58 -8.30 0.72
CA PHE A 48 -2.28 -9.39 1.64
C PHE A 48 -0.78 -9.43 1.93
N ALA A 49 0.04 -9.21 0.89
CA ALA A 49 1.49 -9.11 1.04
C ALA A 49 1.88 -7.88 1.88
N LEU A 50 1.27 -6.72 1.62
CA LEU A 50 1.51 -5.48 2.38
C LEU A 50 1.05 -5.63 3.84
N PHE A 51 -0.05 -6.35 4.07
CA PHE A 51 -0.55 -6.65 5.40
C PHE A 51 0.40 -7.57 6.18
N GLY A 52 0.86 -8.65 5.54
CA GLY A 52 1.86 -9.56 6.11
C GLY A 52 3.17 -8.85 6.42
N LEU A 53 3.65 -8.01 5.49
CA LEU A 53 4.89 -7.23 5.67
C LEU A 53 4.81 -6.31 6.89
N GLY A 54 3.67 -5.65 7.11
CA GLY A 54 3.46 -4.76 8.25
C GLY A 54 3.49 -5.47 9.61
N ILE A 55 3.10 -6.74 9.66
CA ILE A 55 3.13 -7.59 10.85
C ILE A 55 4.54 -8.14 11.09
N GLU A 56 5.18 -8.67 10.05
CA GLU A 56 6.45 -9.39 10.13
C GLU A 56 7.65 -8.45 10.36
N GLU A 57 7.68 -7.30 9.68
CA GLU A 57 8.74 -6.30 9.84
C GLU A 57 8.56 -5.41 11.09
N GLY A 58 7.46 -5.57 11.83
CA GLY A 58 7.19 -4.74 13.01
C GLY A 58 6.97 -3.25 12.69
N TRP A 59 6.64 -2.90 11.44
CA TRP A 59 6.36 -1.51 11.03
C TRP A 59 5.16 -0.90 11.77
N SER A 60 4.35 -1.72 12.43
CA SER A 60 3.34 -1.30 13.42
C SER A 60 3.92 -0.55 14.64
N LYS A 61 5.24 -0.66 14.91
CA LYS A 61 5.92 -0.05 16.07
C LYS A 61 6.70 1.23 15.78
N LEU A 62 6.76 1.71 14.54
CA LEU A 62 7.44 2.98 14.25
C LEU A 62 6.54 4.16 14.70
N LYS A 63 6.75 4.56 15.95
CA LYS A 63 6.31 5.84 16.54
C LYS A 63 7.11 7.00 15.95
#